data_AF-A0A358AUH9-F1
#
_entry.id   AF-A0A358AUH9-F1
#
_cell.length_a   1.000
_cell.length_b   1.000
_cell.length_c   1.000
_cell.angle_alpha   90.00
_cell.angle_beta   90.00
_cell.angle_gamma   90.00
#
_symmetry.space_group_name_H-M   'P 1'
#
loop_
_entity.id
_entity.type
_entity.pdbx_description
1 polymer ?
#
loop_
_entity_poly.entity_id
_entity_poly.type
_entity_poly.pdbx_seq_one_letter_code
_entity_poly.pdbx_strand_id
1 'polypeptide(L)'
;MKNTSKKTKIISVIVVVVVVVVSLSLLATAAENATVVGSMQYKAVDGENLDKPVVIFENGDTITEEEVQLTMLMANVAAVENQKAISAMDISDAEKQALLAEITILSEEEALSLAIKEKVEFLEAEKLGLAPNDAEAKAVFEENYNAVKDLSLNGSEEEKVNALQVLENIAVFKKNAGITDAEYTARGMEAYKIIIARNNLREYYASSLPGSGNLTPEEFATAYDNFVYELEETAEYKIAE
;
A
#
# COMPACT_ATOMS: atom_id res chain seq x y z
N MET A 1 -29.16 6.28 -8.46
CA MET A 1 -27.86 5.62 -8.67
C MET A 1 -26.68 6.62 -8.68
N LYS A 2 -26.51 7.50 -7.68
CA LYS A 2 -25.42 8.50 -7.65
C LYS A 2 -24.59 8.53 -6.35
N ASN A 3 -24.84 7.63 -5.39
CA ASN A 3 -24.16 7.64 -4.07
C ASN A 3 -23.06 6.58 -3.91
N THR A 4 -22.96 5.60 -4.80
CA THR A 4 -21.92 4.56 -4.74
C THR A 4 -20.55 5.12 -5.10
N SER A 5 -20.46 5.98 -6.12
CA SER A 5 -19.17 6.54 -6.59
C SER A 5 -18.44 7.37 -5.52
N LYS A 6 -19.15 8.14 -4.68
CA LYS A 6 -18.51 8.91 -3.60
C LYS A 6 -18.05 8.00 -2.47
N LYS A 7 -18.89 7.07 -2.01
CA LYS A 7 -18.55 6.13 -0.94
C LYS A 7 -17.35 5.24 -1.31
N THR A 8 -17.28 4.74 -2.55
CA THR A 8 -16.13 3.95 -3.02
C THR A 8 -14.84 4.78 -3.04
N LYS A 9 -14.87 6.03 -3.52
CA LYS A 9 -13.70 6.92 -3.47
C LYS A 9 -13.26 7.22 -2.04
N ILE A 10 -14.19 7.39 -1.11
CA ILE A 10 -13.92 7.68 0.30
C ILE A 10 -13.27 6.49 1.01
N ILE A 11 -13.76 5.27 0.76
CA ILE A 11 -13.16 4.03 1.27
C ILE A 11 -11.74 3.87 0.72
N SER A 12 -11.53 4.12 -0.58
CA SER A 12 -10.19 4.05 -1.18
C SER A 12 -9.20 5.06 -0.59
N VAL A 13 -9.61 6.31 -0.33
CA VAL A 13 -8.72 7.32 0.30
C VAL A 13 -8.36 6.94 1.74
N ILE A 14 -9.31 6.45 2.53
CA ILE A 14 -9.06 6.03 3.92
C ILE A 14 -8.15 4.80 3.94
N VAL A 15 -8.39 3.81 3.06
CA VAL A 15 -7.53 2.63 2.94
C VAL A 15 -6.12 3.01 2.52
N VAL A 16 -5.95 3.86 1.51
CA VAL A 16 -4.61 4.31 1.06
C VAL A 16 -3.88 5.06 2.17
N VAL A 17 -4.55 5.95 2.92
CA VAL A 17 -3.89 6.65 4.02
C VAL A 17 -3.56 5.69 5.16
N VAL A 18 -4.46 4.79 5.57
CA VAL A 18 -4.17 3.73 6.57
C VAL A 18 -2.97 2.90 6.14
N VAL A 19 -2.93 2.47 4.88
CA VAL A 19 -1.82 1.74 4.27
C VAL A 19 -0.53 2.54 4.42
N VAL A 20 -0.53 3.85 4.15
CA VAL A 20 0.64 4.72 4.34
C VAL A 20 1.01 4.92 5.83
N VAL A 21 0.04 5.06 6.75
CA VAL A 21 0.32 5.17 8.20
C VAL A 21 1.02 3.90 8.71
N VAL A 22 0.51 2.75 8.29
CA VAL A 22 1.08 1.44 8.57
C VAL A 22 2.47 1.34 7.97
N SER A 23 2.66 1.82 6.72
CA SER A 23 3.97 1.75 6.08
C SER A 23 5.03 2.44 6.92
N LEU A 24 4.65 3.60 7.43
CA LEU A 24 5.59 4.42 8.15
C LEU A 24 5.93 3.78 9.51
N SER A 25 4.98 3.07 10.14
CA SER A 25 5.10 2.38 11.44
C SER A 25 6.23 1.38 11.65
N LEU A 26 6.84 0.91 10.58
CA LEU A 26 7.96 -0.02 10.66
C LEU A 26 9.34 0.63 10.65
N LEU A 27 9.45 1.81 10.05
CA LEU A 27 10.70 2.58 10.02
C LEU A 27 10.99 3.29 11.36
N ALA A 28 10.32 2.86 12.42
CA ALA A 28 10.39 3.30 13.81
C ALA A 28 11.46 2.51 14.57
N THR A 29 12.73 2.66 14.22
CA THR A 29 13.81 2.05 15.00
C THR A 29 13.78 2.59 16.43
N ALA A 30 13.62 1.69 17.42
CA ALA A 30 13.85 1.87 18.86
C ALA A 30 12.66 2.19 19.82
N ALA A 31 11.47 1.64 19.60
CA ALA A 31 10.50 1.51 20.70
C ALA A 31 10.08 0.06 20.91
N GLU A 32 10.48 -0.55 22.03
CA GLU A 32 10.09 -1.89 22.53
C GLU A 32 8.56 -2.08 22.71
N ASN A 33 7.74 -1.11 22.32
CA ASN A 33 6.31 -1.12 22.56
C ASN A 33 5.56 -1.44 21.29
N ALA A 34 4.66 -2.43 21.39
CA ALA A 34 3.78 -2.78 20.31
C ALA A 34 2.97 -1.55 19.86
N THR A 35 3.05 -1.18 18.58
CA THR A 35 2.24 -0.07 18.04
C THR A 35 0.88 -0.63 17.68
N VAL A 36 -0.18 0.03 18.16
CA VAL A 36 -1.55 -0.31 17.81
C VAL A 36 -1.98 0.56 16.64
N VAL A 37 -2.24 -0.06 15.48
CA VAL A 37 -2.95 0.59 14.36
C VAL A 37 -4.31 -0.07 14.25
N GLY A 38 -5.36 0.67 14.60
CA GLY A 38 -6.71 0.11 14.71
C GLY A 38 -6.85 -0.86 15.89
N SER A 39 -7.16 -2.13 15.64
CA SER A 39 -7.31 -3.16 16.69
C SER A 39 -6.13 -4.15 16.77
N MET A 40 -5.10 -3.97 15.95
CA MET A 40 -3.96 -4.89 15.90
C MET A 40 -2.80 -4.34 16.69
N GLN A 41 -2.25 -5.18 17.57
CA GLN A 41 -0.97 -4.95 18.24
C GLN A 41 0.14 -5.48 17.34
N TYR A 42 0.96 -4.58 16.80
CA TYR A 42 2.17 -4.98 16.08
C TYR A 42 3.33 -4.99 17.04
N LYS A 43 4.00 -6.13 17.17
CA LYS A 43 5.32 -6.15 17.77
C LYS A 43 6.21 -5.30 16.86
N ALA A 44 6.93 -4.32 17.44
CA ALA A 44 7.97 -3.63 16.69
C ALA A 44 8.87 -4.69 16.06
N VAL A 45 9.18 -4.51 14.78
CA VAL A 45 10.15 -5.37 14.12
C VAL A 45 11.46 -5.22 14.87
N ASP A 46 12.08 -6.36 15.20
CA ASP A 46 13.34 -6.37 15.91
C ASP A 46 14.38 -5.67 15.02
N GLY A 47 14.84 -4.50 15.44
CA GLY A 47 15.54 -3.53 14.58
C GLY A 47 16.96 -3.91 14.18
N GLU A 48 17.39 -5.15 14.46
CA GLU A 48 18.71 -5.63 14.03
C GLU A 48 18.64 -6.05 12.55
N ASN A 49 19.27 -5.26 11.67
CA ASN A 49 19.47 -5.52 10.23
C ASN A 49 18.31 -5.18 9.28
N LEU A 50 17.43 -4.24 9.64
CA LEU A 50 16.37 -3.75 8.75
C LEU A 50 16.88 -3.21 7.40
N ASP A 51 18.05 -2.56 7.39
CA ASP A 51 18.69 -2.04 6.17
C ASP A 51 19.40 -3.13 5.35
N LYS A 52 19.39 -4.41 5.77
CA LYS A 52 20.05 -5.50 5.04
C LYS A 52 19.34 -5.70 3.71
N PRO A 53 20.03 -5.62 2.56
CA PRO A 53 19.47 -6.02 1.28
C PRO A 53 19.13 -7.51 1.32
N VAL A 54 17.91 -7.85 0.90
CA VAL A 54 17.44 -9.24 0.68
C VAL A 54 17.34 -9.55 -0.81
N VAL A 55 17.15 -8.54 -1.65
CA VAL A 55 17.23 -8.64 -3.11
C VAL A 55 18.11 -7.53 -3.65
N ILE A 56 18.90 -7.85 -4.67
CA ILE A 56 19.74 -6.88 -5.38
C ILE A 56 19.49 -7.05 -6.88
N PHE A 57 19.02 -5.98 -7.53
CA PHE A 57 18.81 -5.87 -8.96
C PHE A 57 20.11 -5.49 -9.68
N GLU A 58 20.24 -5.81 -10.97
CA GLU A 58 21.45 -5.51 -11.75
C GLU A 58 21.80 -4.03 -11.85
N ASN A 59 20.80 -3.15 -11.81
CA ASN A 59 21.00 -1.70 -11.79
C ASN A 59 21.51 -1.17 -10.44
N GLY A 60 21.66 -2.03 -9.43
CA GLY A 60 22.14 -1.69 -8.10
C GLY A 60 21.03 -1.38 -7.09
N ASP A 61 19.76 -1.37 -7.53
CA ASP A 61 18.63 -1.22 -6.64
C ASP A 61 18.48 -2.44 -5.73
N THR A 62 17.93 -2.22 -4.54
CA THR A 62 17.73 -3.27 -3.55
C THR A 62 16.30 -3.31 -3.07
N ILE A 63 15.90 -4.48 -2.57
CA ILE A 63 14.81 -4.60 -1.61
C ILE A 63 15.48 -4.97 -0.28
N THR A 64 15.17 -4.26 0.79
CA THR A 64 15.67 -4.52 2.14
C THR A 64 14.72 -5.41 2.93
N GLU A 65 15.22 -5.99 4.02
CA GLU A 65 14.41 -6.72 5.00
C GLU A 65 13.25 -5.85 5.51
N GLU A 66 13.51 -4.56 5.73
CA GLU A 66 12.49 -3.59 6.10
C GLU A 66 11.35 -3.53 5.07
N GLU A 67 11.67 -3.42 3.78
CA GLU A 67 10.68 -3.33 2.70
C GLU A 67 9.82 -4.60 2.57
N VAL A 68 10.38 -5.79 2.86
CA VAL A 68 9.62 -7.05 2.89
C VAL A 68 8.65 -7.07 4.05
N GLN A 69 9.13 -6.77 5.26
CA GLN A 69 8.28 -6.77 6.45
C GLN A 69 7.21 -5.69 6.37
N LEU A 70 7.54 -4.57 5.71
CA LEU A 70 6.63 -3.50 5.35
C LEU A 70 5.50 -3.97 4.44
N THR A 71 5.85 -4.64 3.36
CA THR A 71 4.90 -5.21 2.42
C THR A 71 3.98 -6.21 3.11
N MET A 72 4.54 -7.13 3.91
CA MET A 72 3.79 -8.12 4.68
C MET A 72 2.78 -7.43 5.63
N LEU A 73 3.26 -6.46 6.40
CA LEU A 73 2.46 -5.75 7.36
C LEU A 73 1.28 -5.06 6.66
N MET A 74 1.55 -4.27 5.62
CA MET A 74 0.53 -3.50 4.91
C MET A 74 -0.56 -4.39 4.32
N ALA A 75 -0.16 -5.48 3.65
CA ALA A 75 -1.10 -6.45 3.09
C ALA A 75 -1.97 -7.08 4.19
N ASN A 76 -1.36 -7.47 5.31
CA ASN A 76 -2.06 -8.10 6.42
C ASN A 76 -2.98 -7.13 7.16
N VAL A 77 -2.63 -5.85 7.24
CA VAL A 77 -3.52 -4.82 7.81
C VAL A 77 -4.75 -4.65 6.93
N ALA A 78 -4.53 -4.49 5.62
CA ALA A 78 -5.62 -4.35 4.66
C ALA A 78 -6.55 -5.57 4.69
N ALA A 79 -5.98 -6.77 4.79
CA ALA A 79 -6.73 -8.01 4.94
C ALA A 79 -7.65 -8.00 6.18
N VAL A 80 -7.12 -7.63 7.36
CA VAL A 80 -7.93 -7.60 8.59
C VAL A 80 -8.99 -6.51 8.56
N GLU A 81 -8.70 -5.32 8.02
CA GLU A 81 -9.71 -4.27 7.87
C GLU A 81 -10.80 -4.67 6.86
N ASN A 82 -10.43 -5.38 5.78
CA ASN A 82 -11.39 -5.96 4.84
C ASN A 82 -12.27 -7.03 5.50
N GLN A 83 -11.72 -7.88 6.37
CA GLN A 83 -12.50 -8.87 7.13
C GLN A 83 -13.57 -8.21 8.01
N LYS A 84 -13.20 -7.11 8.70
CA LYS A 84 -14.15 -6.34 9.51
C LYS A 84 -15.23 -5.71 8.64
N ALA A 85 -14.84 -5.11 7.52
CA ALA A 85 -15.78 -4.49 6.59
C ALA A 85 -16.80 -5.52 6.07
N ILE A 86 -16.35 -6.69 5.59
CA ILE A 86 -17.22 -7.77 5.12
C ILE A 86 -18.16 -8.26 6.24
N SER A 87 -17.63 -8.42 7.45
CA SER A 87 -18.42 -8.87 8.61
C SER A 87 -19.58 -7.90 8.91
N ALA A 88 -19.36 -6.60 8.71
CA ALA A 88 -20.34 -5.54 8.91
C ALA A 88 -21.30 -5.32 7.72
N MET A 89 -21.07 -5.95 6.56
CA MET A 89 -21.95 -5.82 5.40
C MET A 89 -23.33 -6.45 5.66
N ASP A 90 -24.37 -5.84 5.09
CA ASP A 90 -25.75 -6.36 5.10
C ASP A 90 -25.98 -7.25 3.86
N ILE A 91 -25.32 -8.41 3.86
CA ILE A 91 -25.37 -9.45 2.81
C ILE A 91 -25.55 -10.83 3.44
N SER A 92 -25.87 -11.86 2.64
CA SER A 92 -26.09 -13.20 3.16
C SER A 92 -24.80 -13.81 3.75
N ASP A 93 -24.93 -14.71 4.73
CA ASP A 93 -23.77 -15.39 5.34
C ASP A 93 -22.96 -16.19 4.31
N ALA A 94 -23.61 -16.75 3.29
CA ALA A 94 -22.93 -17.48 2.21
C ALA A 94 -22.05 -16.53 1.38
N GLU A 95 -22.54 -15.33 1.06
CA GLU A 95 -21.75 -14.29 0.37
C GLU A 95 -20.62 -13.76 1.27
N LYS A 96 -20.85 -13.58 2.58
CA LYS A 96 -19.77 -13.21 3.52
C LYS A 96 -18.66 -14.24 3.54
N GLN A 97 -19.00 -15.53 3.64
CA GLN A 97 -18.01 -16.61 3.67
C GLN A 97 -17.22 -16.69 2.36
N ALA A 98 -17.87 -16.47 1.20
CA ALA A 98 -17.18 -16.40 -0.09
C ALA A 98 -16.17 -15.25 -0.10
N LEU A 99 -16.57 -14.04 0.28
CA LEU A 99 -15.68 -12.87 0.32
C LEU A 99 -14.56 -13.01 1.36
N LEU A 100 -14.82 -13.61 2.52
CA LEU A 100 -13.80 -13.85 3.55
C LEU A 100 -12.77 -14.89 3.09
N ALA A 101 -13.17 -15.88 2.28
CA ALA A 101 -12.26 -16.89 1.74
C ALA A 101 -11.28 -16.32 0.69
N GLU A 102 -11.58 -15.16 0.12
CA GLU A 102 -10.68 -14.43 -0.80
C GLU A 102 -9.63 -13.58 -0.07
N ILE A 103 -9.75 -13.42 1.26
CA ILE A 103 -8.78 -12.65 2.04
C ILE A 103 -7.60 -13.52 2.44
N THR A 104 -6.43 -13.17 1.91
CA THR A 104 -5.16 -13.82 2.25
C THR A 104 -4.35 -12.97 3.23
N ILE A 105 -3.82 -13.62 4.26
CA ILE A 105 -2.76 -13.09 5.12
C ILE A 105 -1.44 -13.60 4.54
N LEU A 106 -0.58 -12.70 4.13
CA LEU A 106 0.71 -13.01 3.54
C LEU A 106 1.71 -13.49 4.60
N SER A 107 2.41 -14.56 4.26
CA SER A 107 3.67 -14.96 4.86
C SER A 107 4.83 -14.06 4.41
N GLU A 108 6.00 -14.20 5.03
CA GLU A 108 7.21 -13.45 4.67
C GLU A 108 7.68 -13.75 3.24
N GLU A 109 7.60 -15.01 2.80
CA GLU A 109 7.93 -15.42 1.42
C GLU A 109 6.97 -14.77 0.41
N GLU A 110 5.67 -14.76 0.71
CA GLU A 110 4.66 -14.11 -0.13
C GLU A 110 4.83 -12.58 -0.15
N ALA A 111 5.25 -12.00 0.97
CA ALA A 111 5.55 -10.57 1.04
C ALA A 111 6.82 -10.19 0.28
N LEU A 112 7.86 -11.03 0.31
CA LEU A 112 9.06 -10.84 -0.51
C LEU A 112 8.72 -10.92 -2.00
N SER A 113 7.93 -11.92 -2.39
CA SER A 113 7.43 -12.05 -3.77
C SER A 113 6.64 -10.80 -4.20
N LEU A 114 5.74 -10.32 -3.35
CA LEU A 114 5.00 -9.08 -3.60
C LEU A 114 5.95 -7.87 -3.69
N ALA A 115 6.93 -7.73 -2.80
CA ALA A 115 7.89 -6.63 -2.84
C ALA A 115 8.72 -6.64 -4.14
N ILE A 116 9.13 -7.82 -4.62
CA ILE A 116 9.80 -7.99 -5.91
C ILE A 116 8.89 -7.52 -7.04
N LYS A 117 7.63 -7.98 -7.08
CA LYS A 117 6.63 -7.56 -8.07
C LYS A 117 6.49 -6.04 -8.10
N GLU A 118 6.29 -5.41 -6.94
CA GLU A 118 6.12 -3.96 -6.83
C GLU A 118 7.36 -3.19 -7.30
N LYS A 119 8.56 -3.69 -6.96
CA LYS A 119 9.82 -3.08 -7.38
C LYS A 119 10.05 -3.22 -8.88
N VAL A 120 9.75 -4.36 -9.48
CA VAL A 120 9.83 -4.59 -10.93
C VAL A 120 8.89 -3.66 -11.69
N GLU A 121 7.64 -3.54 -11.24
CA GLU A 121 6.68 -2.58 -11.83
C GLU A 121 7.20 -1.13 -11.73
N PHE A 122 7.77 -0.75 -10.58
CA PHE A 122 8.36 0.58 -10.39
C PHE A 122 9.54 0.83 -11.35
N LEU A 123 10.46 -0.13 -11.48
CA LEU A 123 11.62 -0.01 -12.37
C LEU A 123 11.21 0.08 -13.85
N GLU A 124 10.20 -0.67 -14.28
CA GLU A 124 9.67 -0.55 -15.64
C GLU A 124 8.97 0.79 -15.86
N ALA A 125 8.22 1.28 -14.87
CA ALA A 125 7.63 2.62 -14.92
C ALA A 125 8.72 3.72 -15.02
N GLU A 126 9.83 3.61 -14.28
CA GLU A 126 10.97 4.53 -14.41
C GLU A 126 11.59 4.48 -15.80
N LYS A 127 11.84 3.27 -16.32
CA LYS A 127 12.40 3.06 -17.67
C LYS A 127 11.53 3.65 -18.77
N LEU A 128 10.21 3.62 -18.60
CA LEU A 128 9.24 4.21 -19.52
C LEU A 128 8.99 5.72 -19.30
N GLY A 129 9.61 6.33 -18.27
CA GLY A 129 9.38 7.73 -17.92
C GLY A 129 7.99 8.01 -17.35
N LEU A 130 7.39 7.00 -16.70
CA LEU A 130 6.06 7.05 -16.08
C LEU A 130 6.11 7.25 -14.56
N ALA A 131 7.29 7.08 -13.94
CA ALA A 131 7.45 7.33 -12.52
C ALA A 131 7.28 8.83 -12.19
N PRO A 132 6.56 9.18 -11.10
CA PRO A 132 6.34 10.57 -10.74
C PRO A 132 7.62 11.22 -10.21
N ASN A 133 7.74 12.53 -10.38
CA ASN A 133 8.77 13.30 -9.68
C ASN A 133 8.38 13.58 -8.21
N ASP A 134 9.35 14.04 -7.42
CA ASP A 134 9.15 14.36 -5.99
C ASP A 134 8.00 15.34 -5.74
N ALA A 135 7.80 16.32 -6.62
CA ALA A 135 6.76 17.34 -6.46
C ALA A 135 5.37 16.75 -6.68
N GLU A 136 5.22 15.84 -7.64
CA GLU A 136 3.97 15.11 -7.91
C GLU A 136 3.64 14.17 -6.75
N ALA A 137 4.60 13.36 -6.30
CA ALA A 137 4.41 12.47 -5.16
C ALA A 137 4.03 13.24 -3.89
N LYS A 138 4.68 14.37 -3.64
CA LYS A 138 4.35 15.28 -2.54
C LYS A 138 2.94 15.83 -2.64
N ALA A 139 2.55 16.33 -3.81
CA ALA A 139 1.22 16.90 -4.01
C ALA A 139 0.12 15.88 -3.72
N VAL A 140 0.28 14.64 -4.22
CA VAL A 140 -0.69 13.56 -3.98
C VAL A 140 -0.70 13.12 -2.51
N PHE A 141 0.46 13.01 -1.87
CA PHE A 141 0.53 12.71 -0.44
C PHE A 141 -0.17 13.78 0.40
N GLU A 142 0.12 15.07 0.14
CA GLU A 142 -0.48 16.18 0.87
C GLU A 142 -1.99 16.29 0.60
N GLU A 143 -2.43 16.04 -0.63
CA GLU A 143 -3.87 16.00 -0.98
C GLU A 143 -4.60 14.94 -0.15
N ASN A 144 -4.09 13.70 -0.11
CA ASN A 144 -4.70 12.61 0.64
C ASN A 144 -4.66 12.85 2.16
N TYR A 145 -3.53 13.35 2.68
CA TYR A 145 -3.40 13.66 4.10
C TYR A 145 -4.34 14.80 4.52
N ASN A 146 -4.47 15.84 3.68
CA ASN A 146 -5.40 16.94 3.93
C ASN A 146 -6.86 16.51 3.76
N ALA A 147 -7.17 15.57 2.87
CA ALA A 147 -8.50 14.99 2.76
C ALA A 147 -8.92 14.28 4.06
N VAL A 148 -8.00 13.53 4.69
CA VAL A 148 -8.27 12.92 6.01
C VAL A 148 -8.48 13.97 7.09
N LYS A 149 -7.68 15.04 7.10
CA LYS A 149 -7.91 16.18 8.01
C LYS A 149 -9.28 16.82 7.80
N ASP A 150 -9.65 17.07 6.55
CA ASP A 150 -10.95 17.66 6.22
C ASP A 150 -12.10 16.76 6.69
N LEU A 151 -12.03 15.45 6.44
CA LEU A 151 -13.02 14.49 6.93
C LEU A 151 -13.14 14.48 8.45
N SER A 152 -12.04 14.64 9.18
CA SER A 152 -12.06 14.69 10.66
C SER A 152 -12.84 15.90 11.21
N LEU A 153 -12.96 16.97 10.43
CA LEU A 153 -13.62 18.21 10.81
C LEU A 153 -15.03 18.33 10.22
N ASN A 154 -15.18 17.94 8.95
CA ASN A 154 -16.33 18.27 8.10
C ASN A 154 -17.10 17.02 7.61
N GLY A 155 -16.63 15.81 7.91
CA GLY A 155 -17.29 14.56 7.52
C GLY A 155 -18.62 14.31 8.26
N SER A 156 -19.34 13.27 7.83
CA SER A 156 -20.38 12.63 8.64
C SER A 156 -19.77 12.00 9.91
N GLU A 157 -20.58 11.63 10.89
CA GLU A 157 -20.02 11.15 12.17
C GLU A 157 -19.20 9.87 12.04
N GLU A 158 -19.60 8.96 11.16
CA GLU A 158 -18.81 7.77 10.85
C GLU A 158 -17.47 8.15 10.18
N GLU A 159 -17.50 9.08 9.21
CA GLU A 159 -16.29 9.56 8.53
C GLU A 159 -15.35 10.30 9.48
N LYS A 160 -15.88 11.10 10.41
CA LYS A 160 -15.08 11.79 11.42
C LYS A 160 -14.39 10.82 12.36
N VAL A 161 -15.12 9.82 12.87
CA VAL A 161 -14.54 8.80 13.76
C VAL A 161 -13.40 8.08 13.06
N ASN A 162 -13.62 7.64 11.81
CA ASN A 162 -12.59 6.96 11.03
C ASN A 162 -11.40 7.88 10.74
N ALA A 163 -11.63 9.12 10.33
CA ALA A 163 -10.56 10.08 10.05
C ALA A 163 -9.75 10.44 11.30
N LEU A 164 -10.39 10.62 12.45
CA LEU A 164 -9.72 10.86 13.73
C LEU A 164 -8.85 9.66 14.14
N GLN A 165 -9.35 8.43 13.95
CA GLN A 165 -8.56 7.23 14.21
C GLN A 165 -7.31 7.17 13.33
N VAL A 166 -7.42 7.52 12.05
CA VAL A 166 -6.27 7.59 11.14
C VAL A 166 -5.26 8.64 11.63
N LEU A 167 -5.70 9.85 11.99
CA LEU A 167 -4.82 10.90 12.48
C LEU A 167 -4.17 10.53 13.83
N GLU A 168 -4.89 9.84 14.71
CA GLU A 168 -4.34 9.32 15.96
C GLU A 168 -3.26 8.26 15.68
N ASN A 169 -3.52 7.32 14.77
CA ASN A 169 -2.52 6.32 14.37
C ASN A 169 -1.26 6.98 13.81
N ILE A 170 -1.39 8.06 13.02
CA ILE A 170 -0.24 8.84 12.52
C ILE A 170 0.54 9.48 13.67
N ALA A 171 -0.16 10.07 14.65
CA ALA A 171 0.49 10.71 15.78
C ALA A 171 1.20 9.71 16.69
N VAL A 172 0.55 8.59 17.00
CA VAL A 172 1.13 7.47 17.76
C VAL A 172 2.35 6.93 17.05
N PHE A 173 2.23 6.73 15.73
CA PHE A 173 3.34 6.28 14.90
C PHE A 173 4.54 7.22 15.02
N LYS A 174 4.40 8.51 14.67
CA LYS A 174 5.52 9.47 14.69
C LYS A 174 6.20 9.51 16.05
N LYS A 175 5.40 9.45 17.12
CA LYS A 175 5.89 9.41 18.49
C LYS A 175 6.70 8.14 18.78
N ASN A 176 6.18 6.96 18.44
CA ASN A 176 6.86 5.68 18.69
C ASN A 176 8.13 5.53 17.84
N ALA A 177 8.11 6.08 16.63
CA ALA A 177 9.24 6.10 15.70
C ALA A 177 10.30 7.14 16.03
N GLY A 178 9.99 8.08 16.92
CA GLY A 178 10.87 9.21 17.18
C GLY A 178 11.10 10.11 15.96
N ILE A 179 10.19 10.09 14.97
CA ILE A 179 10.35 10.86 13.73
C ILE A 179 9.54 12.16 13.74
N THR A 180 10.05 13.13 13.00
CA THR A 180 9.42 14.41 12.75
C THR A 180 8.34 14.33 11.68
N ASP A 181 7.51 15.37 11.57
CA ASP A 181 6.54 15.52 10.48
C ASP A 181 7.21 15.55 9.09
N ALA A 182 8.42 16.10 9.00
CA ALA A 182 9.19 16.15 7.76
C ALA A 182 9.64 14.75 7.32
N GLU A 183 10.13 13.93 8.25
CA GLU A 183 10.50 12.54 7.98
C GLU A 183 9.28 11.67 7.66
N TYR A 184 8.16 11.86 8.37
CA TYR A 184 6.88 11.24 8.03
C TYR A 184 6.47 11.56 6.58
N THR A 185 6.58 12.83 6.20
CA THR A 185 6.24 13.30 4.86
C THR A 185 7.18 12.73 3.81
N ALA A 186 8.49 12.76 4.04
CA ALA A 186 9.48 12.23 3.10
C ALA A 186 9.27 10.73 2.83
N ARG A 187 9.07 9.94 3.88
CA ARG A 187 8.79 8.51 3.74
C ARG A 187 7.42 8.25 3.08
N GLY A 188 6.42 9.07 3.39
CA GLY A 188 5.12 9.01 2.72
C GLY A 188 5.22 9.30 1.23
N MET A 189 6.05 10.28 0.84
CA MET A 189 6.31 10.59 -0.57
C MET A 189 6.92 9.41 -1.33
N GLU A 190 7.91 8.72 -0.75
CA GLU A 190 8.52 7.54 -1.38
C GLU A 190 7.49 6.42 -1.61
N ALA A 191 6.62 6.16 -0.63
CA ALA A 191 5.53 5.20 -0.80
C ALA A 191 4.56 5.61 -1.93
N TYR A 192 4.21 6.90 -2.02
CA TYR A 192 3.36 7.39 -3.10
C TYR A 192 4.03 7.34 -4.47
N LYS A 193 5.36 7.47 -4.58
CA LYS A 193 6.06 7.30 -5.85
C LYS A 193 5.82 5.91 -6.43
N ILE A 194 5.96 4.87 -5.60
CA ILE A 194 5.73 3.48 -6.00
C ILE A 194 4.26 3.30 -6.44
N ILE A 195 3.31 3.74 -5.62
CA ILE A 195 1.87 3.61 -5.92
C ILE A 195 1.50 4.30 -7.24
N ILE A 196 1.95 5.54 -7.44
CA ILE A 196 1.64 6.32 -8.64
C ILE A 196 2.34 5.71 -9.86
N ALA A 197 3.62 5.32 -9.75
CA ALA A 197 4.35 4.69 -10.85
C ALA A 197 3.65 3.42 -11.34
N ARG A 198 3.20 2.55 -10.41
CA ARG A 198 2.46 1.33 -10.74
C ARG A 198 1.11 1.62 -11.39
N ASN A 199 0.37 2.61 -10.88
CA ASN A 199 -0.88 3.03 -11.50
C ASN A 199 -0.65 3.57 -12.91
N ASN A 200 0.38 4.40 -13.11
CA ASN A 200 0.74 4.94 -14.42
C ASN A 200 1.16 3.82 -15.39
N LEU A 201 1.91 2.82 -14.92
CA LEU A 201 2.28 1.64 -15.71
C LEU A 201 1.03 0.85 -16.15
N ARG A 202 0.09 0.63 -15.22
CA ARG A 202 -1.16 -0.06 -15.51
C ARG A 202 -2.03 0.71 -16.51
N GLU A 203 -2.14 2.02 -16.37
CA GLU A 203 -2.84 2.89 -17.32
C GLU A 203 -2.17 2.90 -18.69
N TYR A 204 -0.83 2.98 -18.72
CA TYR A 204 -0.05 2.90 -19.94
C TYR A 204 -0.29 1.57 -20.66
N TYR A 205 -0.23 0.44 -19.93
CA TYR A 205 -0.52 -0.88 -20.48
C TYR A 205 -1.96 -1.00 -21.02
N ALA A 206 -2.94 -0.48 -20.28
CA ALA A 206 -4.33 -0.43 -20.75
C ALA A 206 -4.47 0.37 -22.07
N SER A 207 -3.71 1.46 -22.21
CA SER A 207 -3.74 2.29 -23.41
C SER A 207 -2.98 1.68 -24.61
N SER A 208 -2.00 0.80 -24.35
CA SER A 208 -1.16 0.18 -25.38
C SER A 208 -1.74 -1.13 -25.91
N LEU A 209 -2.66 -1.76 -25.18
CA LEU A 209 -3.34 -2.99 -25.58
C LEU A 209 -4.32 -2.76 -26.75
N PRO A 210 -4.12 -3.44 -27.91
CA PRO A 210 -5.07 -3.39 -29.01
C PRO A 210 -6.45 -3.91 -28.60
N GLY A 211 -7.48 -3.06 -28.68
CA GLY A 211 -8.85 -3.44 -28.34
C GLY A 211 -9.16 -3.44 -26.83
N SER A 212 -8.34 -2.79 -26.01
CA SER A 212 -8.54 -2.69 -24.55
C SER A 212 -9.91 -2.18 -24.13
N GLY A 213 -10.58 -1.36 -24.95
CA GLY A 213 -11.95 -0.90 -24.72
C GLY A 213 -13.03 -2.00 -24.73
N ASN A 214 -12.68 -3.23 -25.14
CA ASN A 214 -13.59 -4.37 -25.19
C ASN A 214 -13.31 -5.43 -24.11
N LEU A 215 -12.23 -5.30 -23.33
CA LEU A 215 -11.92 -6.24 -22.26
C LEU A 215 -12.84 -6.00 -21.06
N THR A 216 -13.32 -7.08 -20.46
CA THR A 216 -13.90 -7.04 -19.12
C THR A 216 -12.81 -6.71 -18.09
N PRO A 217 -13.19 -6.21 -16.89
CA PRO A 217 -12.21 -5.95 -15.83
C PRO A 217 -11.36 -7.16 -15.43
N GLU A 218 -11.93 -8.37 -15.49
CA GLU A 218 -11.22 -9.62 -15.17
C GLU A 218 -10.22 -9.98 -16.26
N GLU A 219 -10.62 -9.92 -17.54
CA GLU A 219 -9.71 -10.16 -18.67
C GLU A 219 -8.55 -9.16 -18.68
N PHE A 220 -8.81 -7.88 -18.35
CA PHE A 220 -7.76 -6.89 -18.21
C PHE A 220 -6.82 -7.20 -17.02
N ALA A 221 -7.37 -7.60 -15.87
CA ALA A 221 -6.57 -7.96 -14.71
C ALA A 221 -5.63 -9.14 -15.02
N THR A 222 -6.15 -10.22 -15.62
CA THR A 222 -5.33 -11.36 -16.05
C THR A 222 -4.28 -10.97 -17.08
N ALA A 223 -4.63 -10.15 -18.07
CA ALA A 223 -3.67 -9.68 -19.07
C ALA A 223 -2.57 -8.81 -18.47
N TYR A 224 -2.89 -8.01 -17.45
CA TYR A 224 -1.91 -7.20 -16.74
C TYR A 224 -1.02 -8.07 -15.84
N ASP A 225 -1.58 -9.04 -15.12
CA ASP A 225 -0.79 -9.96 -14.29
C ASP A 225 0.20 -10.78 -15.13
N ASN A 226 -0.19 -11.23 -16.32
CA ASN A 226 0.73 -11.90 -17.24
C ASN A 226 1.87 -10.97 -17.70
N PHE A 227 1.56 -9.70 -18.01
CA PHE A 227 2.58 -8.71 -18.36
C PHE A 227 3.57 -8.50 -17.20
N VAL A 228 3.08 -8.36 -15.97
CA VAL A 228 3.96 -8.21 -14.80
C VAL A 228 4.79 -9.47 -14.55
N TYR A 229 4.21 -10.66 -14.73
CA TYR A 229 4.94 -11.93 -14.66
C TYR A 229 6.10 -11.98 -15.68
N GLU A 230 5.88 -11.54 -16.92
CA GLU A 230 6.95 -11.43 -17.93
C GLU A 230 8.04 -10.43 -17.54
N LEU A 231 7.66 -9.30 -16.90
CA LEU A 231 8.65 -8.37 -16.35
C LEU A 231 9.48 -9.01 -15.24
N GLU A 232 8.85 -9.76 -14.33
CA GLU A 232 9.54 -10.46 -13.24
C GLU A 232 10.49 -11.53 -13.78
N GLU A 233 10.07 -12.34 -14.77
CA GLU A 233 10.94 -13.36 -15.40
C GLU A 233 12.15 -12.75 -16.12
N THR A 234 12.03 -11.51 -16.60
CA THR A 234 13.10 -10.80 -17.31
C THR A 234 13.89 -9.87 -16.41
N ALA A 235 13.45 -9.63 -15.18
CA ALA A 235 14.17 -8.83 -14.21
C ALA A 235 15.40 -9.60 -13.71
N GLU A 236 16.58 -9.05 -13.97
CA GLU A 236 17.83 -9.63 -13.50
C GLU A 236 18.09 -9.18 -12.05
N TYR A 237 17.84 -10.07 -11.09
CA TYR A 237 18.11 -9.87 -9.67
C TYR A 237 18.63 -11.13 -9.00
N LYS A 238 19.20 -10.98 -7.81
CA LYS A 238 19.60 -12.08 -6.93
C LYS A 238 19.09 -11.87 -5.51
N ILE A 239 18.78 -12.97 -4.84
CA ILE A 239 18.50 -12.99 -3.41
C ILE A 239 19.84 -12.92 -2.67
N ALA A 240 19.96 -12.01 -1.71
CA ALA A 240 21.15 -11.84 -0.89
C ALA A 240 21.20 -12.90 0.22
N GLU A 241 22.36 -13.52 0.42
CA GLU A 241 22.61 -14.51 1.49
C GLU A 241 22.71 -13.86 2.88
#